data_AF-A0A413IFP5-F1
#
_entry.id   AF-A0A413IFP5-F1
#
_cell.length_a   1.000
_cell.length_b   1.000
_cell.length_c   1.000
_cell.angle_alpha   90.00
_cell.angle_beta   90.00
_cell.angle_gamma   90.00
#
_symmetry.space_group_name_H-M   'P 1'
#
loop_
_entity.id
_entity.type
_entity.pdbx_description
1 polymer ?
#
loop_
_entity_poly.entity_id
_entity_poly.type
_entity_poly.pdbx_seq_one_letter_code
_entity_poly.pdbx_strand_id
1 'polypeptide(L)'
;MEIYTVKVAVKPYTKAYLENNYGNPADIRQDPELNDMVTMMLREGSTRLDKIISSNFPATVELRITKDTFFRYGFTLTKTETLKLNSFLEKRIKFLARIHIAYHQSLGYSVAKCIRDFQETFGFPEDVWGYDSIKKDFDRNGSLVQKRLIGNFRNELSRIFMEMLSDIGTPLKVVGKRQL
;
A
#
# COMPACT_ATOMS: atom_id res chain seq x y z
N MET A 1 26.75 -1.31 17.99
CA MET A 1 25.53 -2.02 18.46
C MET A 1 25.34 -3.24 17.59
N GLU A 2 25.23 -4.42 18.18
CA GLU A 2 24.85 -5.63 17.43
C GLU A 2 23.40 -5.52 16.95
N ILE A 3 23.16 -5.90 15.69
CA ILE A 3 21.83 -5.91 15.08
C ILE A 3 21.39 -7.38 15.03
N TYR A 4 20.24 -7.68 15.66
CA TYR A 4 19.63 -8.99 15.61
C TYR A 4 18.49 -8.97 14.60
N THR A 5 18.48 -9.92 13.67
CA THR A 5 17.50 -9.97 12.58
C THR A 5 16.85 -11.35 12.42
N VAL A 6 15.63 -11.34 11.89
CA VAL A 6 14.88 -12.51 11.45
C VAL A 6 14.82 -12.47 9.93
N LYS A 7 15.24 -13.56 9.28
CA LYS A 7 15.14 -13.71 7.83
C LYS A 7 13.78 -14.29 7.45
N VAL A 8 13.01 -13.56 6.66
CA VAL A 8 11.68 -14.00 6.22
C VAL A 8 11.57 -14.02 4.71
N ALA A 9 11.03 -15.11 4.17
CA ALA A 9 10.72 -15.21 2.75
C ALA A 9 9.39 -14.50 2.46
N VAL A 10 9.40 -13.58 1.49
CA VAL A 10 8.29 -12.67 1.19
C VAL A 10 8.06 -12.50 -0.32
N LYS A 11 6.87 -12.01 -0.68
CA LYS A 11 6.59 -11.56 -2.05
C LYS A 11 7.45 -10.34 -2.40
N PRO A 12 7.82 -10.12 -3.68
CA PRO A 12 8.65 -8.99 -4.09
C PRO A 12 8.11 -7.62 -3.66
N TYR A 13 6.82 -7.37 -3.84
CA TYR A 13 6.20 -6.10 -3.42
C TYR A 13 6.10 -5.96 -1.89
N THR A 14 6.01 -7.07 -1.16
CA THR A 14 6.08 -7.05 0.30
C THR A 14 7.47 -6.66 0.79
N LYS A 15 8.51 -7.15 0.11
CA LYS A 15 9.89 -6.73 0.35
C LYS A 15 10.06 -5.24 0.10
N ALA A 16 9.64 -4.76 -1.09
CA ALA A 16 9.72 -3.34 -1.43
C ALA A 16 8.97 -2.46 -0.42
N TYR A 17 7.77 -2.85 0.01
CA TYR A 17 7.05 -2.15 1.07
C TYR A 17 7.86 -2.07 2.37
N LEU A 18 8.43 -3.19 2.83
CA LEU A 18 9.20 -3.20 4.07
C LEU A 18 10.48 -2.37 3.99
N GLU A 19 11.22 -2.48 2.88
CA GLU A 19 12.47 -1.74 2.67
C GLU A 19 12.23 -0.24 2.51
N ASN A 20 11.20 0.16 1.76
CA ASN A 20 10.89 1.57 1.52
C ASN A 20 10.37 2.29 2.78
N ASN A 21 9.65 1.57 3.67
CA ASN A 21 9.03 2.20 4.85
C ASN A 21 9.85 2.03 6.14
N TYR A 22 10.61 0.93 6.28
CA TYR A 22 11.32 0.60 7.52
C TYR A 22 12.83 0.41 7.33
N GLY A 23 13.35 0.55 6.11
CA GLY A 23 14.76 0.41 5.79
C GLY A 23 15.21 -1.05 5.61
N ASN A 24 16.52 -1.25 5.54
CA ASN A 24 17.14 -2.56 5.35
C ASN A 24 18.40 -2.68 6.23
N PRO A 25 18.39 -3.50 7.31
CA PRO A 25 17.30 -4.34 7.80
C PRO A 25 16.06 -3.54 8.24
N ALA A 26 14.87 -4.08 7.99
CA ALA A 26 13.60 -3.41 8.25
C ALA A 26 13.34 -3.26 9.75
N ASP A 27 13.30 -2.01 10.23
CA ASP A 27 13.05 -1.67 11.62
C ASP A 27 11.55 -1.50 11.91
N ILE A 28 10.87 -2.62 12.12
CA ILE A 28 9.42 -2.67 12.35
C ILE A 28 8.99 -2.17 13.72
N ARG A 29 9.91 -1.75 14.61
CA ARG A 29 9.58 -1.27 15.96
C ARG A 29 8.74 0.01 15.96
N GLN A 30 8.77 0.75 14.86
CA GLN A 30 7.92 1.93 14.65
C GLN A 30 6.45 1.55 14.34
N ASP A 31 6.18 0.27 14.07
CA ASP A 31 4.85 -0.27 13.82
C ASP A 31 4.52 -1.32 14.90
N PRO A 32 3.88 -0.90 16.01
CA PRO A 32 3.59 -1.78 17.13
C PRO A 32 2.78 -3.02 16.72
N GLU A 33 1.82 -2.87 15.81
CA GLU A 33 0.98 -3.99 15.35
C GLU A 33 1.83 -5.05 14.63
N LEU A 34 2.71 -4.62 13.73
CA LEU A 34 3.61 -5.53 13.00
C LEU A 34 4.66 -6.15 13.94
N ASN A 35 5.22 -5.36 14.85
CA ASN A 35 6.21 -5.82 15.81
C ASN A 35 5.65 -6.86 16.79
N ASP A 36 4.46 -6.61 17.33
CA ASP A 36 3.78 -7.53 18.25
C ASP A 36 3.39 -8.82 17.54
N MET A 37 2.89 -8.72 16.30
CA MET A 37 2.59 -9.88 15.48
C MET A 37 3.83 -10.73 15.22
N VAL A 38 4.96 -10.14 14.81
CA VAL A 38 6.22 -10.88 14.57
C VAL A 38 6.75 -11.51 15.86
N THR A 39 6.67 -10.79 16.98
CA THR A 39 7.08 -11.31 18.29
C THR A 39 6.22 -12.50 18.72
N MET A 40 4.90 -12.42 18.51
CA MET A 40 3.97 -13.51 18.79
C MET A 40 4.22 -14.72 17.87
N MET A 41 4.51 -14.49 16.59
CA MET A 41 4.87 -15.55 15.64
C MET A 41 6.16 -16.28 16.01
N LEU A 42 7.14 -15.58 16.60
CA LEU A 42 8.36 -16.20 17.12
C LEU A 42 8.09 -16.98 18.41
N ARG A 43 7.23 -16.46 19.29
CA ARG A 43 6.92 -17.08 20.58
C ARG A 43 6.03 -18.31 20.46
N GLU A 44 5.00 -18.25 19.62
CA GLU A 44 3.92 -19.24 19.50
C GLU A 44 3.78 -19.74 18.06
N GLY A 45 4.91 -19.92 17.37
CA GLY A 45 4.93 -20.30 15.96
C GLY A 45 4.16 -21.57 15.68
N SER A 46 3.10 -21.48 14.87
CA SER A 46 2.32 -22.66 14.46
C SER A 46 3.04 -23.40 13.35
N THR A 47 2.98 -24.73 13.36
CA THR A 47 3.47 -25.59 12.26
C THR A 47 2.32 -26.30 11.53
N ARG A 48 1.07 -25.91 11.81
CA ARG A 48 -0.17 -26.60 11.40
C ARG A 48 -0.20 -26.95 9.91
N LEU A 49 0.31 -26.07 9.06
CA LEU A 49 0.25 -26.20 7.61
C LEU A 49 1.62 -26.46 6.97
N ASP A 50 2.69 -26.65 7.75
CA ASP A 50 4.06 -26.70 7.23
C ASP A 50 4.32 -27.87 6.28
N LYS A 51 3.57 -28.97 6.46
CA LYS A 51 3.63 -30.16 5.58
C LYS A 51 2.90 -29.97 4.25
N ILE A 52 1.97 -29.03 4.19
CA ILE A 52 1.09 -28.79 3.02
C ILE A 52 1.57 -27.57 2.23
N ILE A 53 2.12 -26.57 2.93
CA ILE A 53 2.59 -25.32 2.33
C ILE A 53 3.87 -25.56 1.52
N SER A 54 3.72 -25.45 0.20
CA SER A 54 4.81 -25.20 -0.76
C SER A 54 4.89 -23.70 -1.04
N SER A 55 5.19 -22.89 -0.03
CA SER A 55 5.36 -21.45 -0.24
C SER A 55 6.78 -21.17 -0.72
N ASN A 56 6.94 -21.02 -2.03
CA ASN A 56 8.19 -20.60 -2.64
C ASN A 56 8.15 -19.08 -2.87
N PHE A 57 8.36 -18.32 -1.80
CA PHE A 57 8.48 -16.87 -1.91
C PHE A 57 9.87 -16.52 -2.47
N PRO A 58 9.95 -15.79 -3.61
CA PRO A 58 11.21 -15.61 -4.33
C PRO A 58 12.14 -14.56 -3.70
N ALA A 59 11.62 -13.71 -2.81
CA ALA A 59 12.39 -12.66 -2.16
C ALA A 59 12.54 -12.93 -0.66
N THR A 60 13.60 -12.39 -0.06
CA THR A 60 13.85 -12.44 1.38
C THR A 60 14.07 -11.03 1.92
N VAL A 61 13.62 -10.82 3.16
CA VAL A 61 13.78 -9.56 3.91
C VAL A 61 14.29 -9.87 5.31
N GLU A 62 15.11 -8.98 5.85
CA GLU A 62 15.61 -9.05 7.22
C GLU A 62 14.80 -8.10 8.11
N LEU A 63 14.10 -8.64 9.11
CA LEU A 63 13.35 -7.85 10.09
C LEU A 63 14.20 -7.70 11.34
N ARG A 64 14.40 -6.46 11.81
CA ARG A 64 15.13 -6.21 13.05
C ARG A 64 14.29 -6.63 14.26
N ILE A 65 14.89 -7.41 15.14
CA ILE A 65 14.31 -7.80 16.42
C ILE A 65 15.19 -7.37 17.59
N THR A 66 14.63 -7.41 18.80
CA THR A 66 15.40 -7.12 20.00
C THR A 66 16.33 -8.29 20.34
N LYS A 67 17.41 -7.98 21.06
CA LYS A 67 18.31 -8.99 21.63
C LYS A 67 17.53 -10.02 22.47
N ASP A 68 16.61 -9.53 23.29
CA ASP A 68 15.80 -10.39 24.17
C ASP A 68 14.93 -11.37 23.38
N THR A 69 14.23 -10.88 22.35
CA THR A 69 13.44 -11.70 21.43
C THR A 69 14.30 -12.78 20.76
N PHE A 70 15.49 -12.40 20.28
CA PHE A 70 16.40 -13.32 19.59
C PHE A 70 16.84 -14.47 20.50
N PHE A 71 17.27 -14.17 21.74
CA PHE A 71 17.77 -15.19 22.66
C PHE A 71 16.64 -16.02 23.30
N ARG A 72 15.43 -15.49 23.46
CA ARG A 72 14.30 -16.22 24.07
C ARG A 72 13.52 -17.08 23.09
N TYR A 73 13.25 -16.56 21.89
CA TYR A 73 12.32 -17.17 20.93
C TYR A 73 13.00 -17.59 19.63
N GLY A 74 14.25 -17.20 19.42
CA GLY A 74 15.01 -17.50 18.21
C GLY A 74 14.79 -16.48 17.09
N PHE A 75 15.16 -16.88 15.88
CA PHE A 75 15.27 -15.99 14.72
C PHE A 75 14.66 -16.55 13.43
N THR A 76 13.85 -17.61 13.54
CA THR A 76 13.28 -18.33 12.40
C THR A 76 11.77 -18.42 12.55
N LEU A 77 11.04 -18.01 11.51
CA LEU A 77 9.60 -18.22 11.41
C LEU A 77 9.30 -19.58 10.76
N THR A 78 8.23 -20.23 11.20
CA THR A 78 7.69 -21.43 10.55
C THR A 78 7.10 -21.09 9.18
N LYS A 79 6.84 -22.10 8.33
CA LYS A 79 6.21 -21.85 7.01
C LYS A 79 4.80 -21.28 7.18
N THR A 80 4.05 -21.80 8.15
CA THR A 80 2.70 -21.33 8.46
C THR A 80 2.70 -19.86 8.90
N GLU A 81 3.60 -19.45 9.80
CA GLU A 81 3.68 -18.04 10.23
C GLU A 81 4.21 -17.13 9.11
N THR A 82 5.17 -17.60 8.31
CA THR A 82 5.65 -16.87 7.13
C THR A 82 4.52 -16.58 6.14
N LEU A 83 3.62 -17.54 5.91
CA LEU A 83 2.45 -17.35 5.04
C LEU A 83 1.45 -16.35 5.64
N LYS A 84 1.21 -16.41 6.95
CA LYS A 84 0.33 -15.47 7.65
C LYS A 84 0.87 -14.03 7.59
N LEU A 85 2.17 -13.84 7.84
CA LEU A 85 2.83 -12.54 7.72
C LEU A 85 2.68 -11.97 6.31
N ASN A 86 2.97 -12.77 5.29
CA ASN A 86 2.80 -12.35 3.90
C ASN A 86 1.36 -11.95 3.58
N SER A 87 0.38 -12.74 4.05
CA SER A 87 -1.05 -12.45 3.86
C SER A 87 -1.47 -11.14 4.55
N PHE A 88 -0.95 -10.88 5.75
CA PHE A 88 -1.19 -9.63 6.48
C PHE A 88 -0.64 -8.42 5.73
N LEU A 89 0.65 -8.47 5.37
CA LEU A 89 1.31 -7.37 4.65
C LEU A 89 0.66 -7.13 3.28
N GLU A 90 0.31 -8.19 2.55
CA GLU A 90 -0.39 -8.07 1.27
C GLU A 90 -1.75 -7.35 1.43
N LYS A 91 -2.54 -7.71 2.44
CA LYS A 91 -3.82 -7.03 2.70
C LYS A 91 -3.61 -5.54 2.98
N ARG A 92 -2.60 -5.20 3.78
CA ARG A 92 -2.27 -3.82 4.13
C ARG A 92 -1.80 -3.02 2.90
N ILE A 93 -0.86 -3.56 2.12
CA ILE A 93 -0.35 -2.92 0.90
C ILE A 93 -1.47 -2.68 -0.12
N LYS A 94 -2.32 -3.69 -0.36
CA LYS A 94 -3.47 -3.57 -1.25
C LYS A 94 -4.49 -2.54 -0.76
N PHE A 95 -4.72 -2.47 0.55
CA PHE A 95 -5.59 -1.47 1.13
C PHE A 95 -5.07 -0.05 0.90
N LEU A 96 -3.77 0.20 1.12
CA LEU A 96 -3.14 1.49 0.83
C LEU A 96 -3.26 1.87 -0.65
N ALA A 97 -2.99 0.94 -1.56
CA ALA A 97 -3.14 1.16 -3.00
C ALA A 97 -4.58 1.56 -3.36
N ARG A 98 -5.57 0.85 -2.82
CA ARG A 98 -6.99 1.16 -3.07
C ARG A 98 -7.39 2.55 -2.56
N ILE A 99 -6.95 2.92 -1.36
CA ILE A 99 -7.21 4.27 -0.82
C ILE A 99 -6.56 5.32 -1.71
N HIS A 100 -5.30 5.13 -2.09
CA HIS A 100 -4.57 6.08 -2.92
C HIS A 100 -5.26 6.29 -4.28
N ILE A 101 -5.66 5.20 -4.93
CA ILE A 101 -6.36 5.25 -6.22
C ILE A 101 -7.73 5.92 -6.07
N ALA A 102 -8.50 5.56 -5.04
CA ALA A 102 -9.82 6.15 -4.79
C ALA A 102 -9.71 7.66 -4.49
N TYR A 103 -8.74 8.06 -3.67
CA TYR A 103 -8.48 9.46 -3.36
C TYR A 103 -8.16 10.27 -4.62
N HIS A 104 -7.18 9.84 -5.42
CA HIS A 104 -6.82 10.57 -6.64
C HIS A 104 -7.91 10.49 -7.71
N GLN A 105 -8.67 9.40 -7.78
CA GLN A 105 -9.84 9.31 -8.64
C GLN A 105 -10.90 10.35 -8.23
N SER A 106 -11.07 10.61 -6.93
CA SER A 106 -12.00 11.65 -6.42
C SER A 106 -11.62 13.06 -6.87
N LEU A 107 -10.34 13.30 -7.15
CA LEU A 107 -9.81 14.55 -7.68
C LEU A 107 -9.95 14.65 -9.21
N GLY A 108 -10.54 13.64 -9.86
CA GLY A 108 -10.79 13.62 -11.30
C GLY A 108 -9.69 12.97 -12.13
N TYR A 109 -8.68 12.35 -11.51
CA TYR A 109 -7.65 11.62 -12.25
C TYR A 109 -8.17 10.27 -12.76
N SER A 110 -7.65 9.84 -13.92
CA SER A 110 -7.95 8.50 -14.44
C SER A 110 -7.31 7.42 -13.57
N VAL A 111 -7.96 6.27 -13.42
CA VAL A 111 -7.41 5.12 -12.68
C VAL A 111 -6.00 4.77 -13.15
N ALA A 112 -5.77 4.84 -14.46
CA ALA A 112 -4.45 4.57 -15.05
C ALA A 112 -3.36 5.55 -14.58
N LYS A 113 -3.71 6.82 -14.38
CA LYS A 113 -2.80 7.80 -13.80
C LYS A 113 -2.60 7.53 -12.31
N CYS A 114 -3.67 7.29 -11.56
CA CYS A 114 -3.57 7.04 -10.11
C CYS A 114 -2.72 5.81 -9.76
N ILE A 115 -2.77 4.74 -10.58
CA ILE A 115 -1.96 3.54 -10.36
C ILE A 115 -0.48 3.85 -10.63
N ARG A 116 -0.16 4.54 -11.72
CA ARG A 116 1.24 4.92 -12.01
C ARG A 116 1.80 5.86 -10.95
N ASP A 117 0.99 6.82 -10.53
CA ASP A 117 1.31 7.74 -9.45
C ASP A 117 1.56 7.01 -8.12
N PHE A 118 0.76 5.98 -7.80
CA PHE A 118 1.01 5.10 -6.65
C PHE A 118 2.34 4.35 -6.78
N GLN A 119 2.60 3.75 -7.95
CA GLN A 119 3.82 2.99 -8.20
C GLN A 119 5.07 3.88 -8.06
N GLU A 120 5.04 5.09 -8.61
CA GLU A 120 6.12 6.07 -8.53
C GLU A 120 6.31 6.61 -7.11
N THR A 121 5.21 6.97 -6.44
CA THR A 121 5.25 7.61 -5.10
C THR A 121 5.75 6.65 -4.02
N PHE A 122 5.33 5.38 -4.06
CA PHE A 122 5.63 4.41 -3.00
C PHE A 122 6.71 3.39 -3.38
N GLY A 123 7.31 3.52 -4.57
CA GLY A 123 8.42 2.69 -5.01
C GLY A 123 8.00 1.25 -5.35
N PHE A 124 6.93 1.09 -6.11
CA PHE A 124 6.46 -0.21 -6.63
C PHE A 124 6.63 -0.25 -8.16
N PRO A 125 7.84 -0.47 -8.69
CA PRO A 125 8.05 -0.53 -10.13
C PRO A 125 7.32 -1.73 -10.76
N GLU A 126 7.17 -1.71 -12.08
CA GLU A 126 6.33 -2.67 -12.83
C GLU A 126 6.78 -4.13 -12.67
N ASP A 127 8.08 -4.36 -12.50
CA ASP A 127 8.68 -5.66 -12.25
C ASP A 127 8.40 -6.21 -10.84
N VAL A 128 8.10 -5.33 -9.87
CA VAL A 128 7.82 -5.67 -8.48
C VAL A 128 6.31 -5.86 -8.25
N TRP A 129 5.49 -4.90 -8.69
CA TRP A 129 4.04 -4.99 -8.65
C TRP A 129 3.41 -4.34 -9.88
N GLY A 130 3.14 -5.17 -10.88
CA GLY A 130 2.66 -4.70 -12.17
C GLY A 130 1.29 -4.03 -12.14
N TYR A 131 1.13 -3.05 -13.02
CA TYR A 131 -0.06 -2.24 -13.23
C TYR A 131 -1.32 -3.09 -13.35
N ASP A 132 -1.29 -4.13 -14.17
CA ASP A 132 -2.44 -5.01 -14.41
C ASP A 132 -2.90 -5.74 -13.16
N SER A 133 -1.96 -6.07 -12.26
CA SER A 133 -2.26 -6.71 -10.98
C SER A 133 -2.97 -5.75 -10.03
N ILE A 134 -2.45 -4.51 -9.93
CA ILE A 134 -3.05 -3.44 -9.13
C ILE A 134 -4.44 -3.10 -9.66
N LYS A 135 -4.57 -2.94 -10.99
CA LYS A 135 -5.84 -2.63 -11.64
C LYS A 135 -6.88 -3.73 -11.40
N LYS A 136 -6.52 -5.01 -11.57
CA LYS A 136 -7.42 -6.13 -11.29
C LYS A 136 -7.87 -6.19 -9.82
N ASP A 137 -6.98 -5.86 -8.87
CA ASP A 137 -7.36 -5.79 -7.45
C ASP A 137 -8.32 -4.62 -7.19
N PHE A 138 -8.04 -3.45 -7.75
CA PHE A 138 -8.89 -2.26 -7.61
C PHE A 138 -10.26 -2.45 -8.26
N ASP A 139 -10.34 -3.04 -9.46
CA ASP A 139 -11.62 -3.30 -10.14
C ASP A 139 -12.51 -4.28 -9.35
N ARG A 140 -11.91 -5.20 -8.56
CA ARG A 140 -12.65 -6.19 -7.75
C ARG A 140 -13.04 -5.67 -6.37
N ASN A 141 -12.14 -4.95 -5.71
CA ASN A 141 -12.21 -4.64 -4.28
C ASN A 141 -12.26 -3.14 -3.99
N GLY A 142 -12.06 -2.29 -5.00
CA GLY A 142 -12.06 -0.84 -4.88
C GLY A 142 -13.47 -0.27 -4.83
N SER A 143 -13.62 0.87 -4.18
CA SER A 143 -14.83 1.68 -4.26
C SER A 143 -14.65 2.70 -5.36
N LEU A 144 -15.53 2.66 -6.37
CA LEU A 144 -15.63 3.74 -7.33
C LEU A 144 -16.16 4.97 -6.59
N VAL A 145 -15.38 6.06 -6.57
CA VAL A 145 -15.89 7.33 -6.07
C VAL A 145 -17.09 7.70 -6.93
N GLN A 146 -18.23 7.97 -6.29
CA GLN A 146 -19.43 8.36 -7.02
C GLN A 146 -19.10 9.57 -7.87
N LYS A 147 -19.23 9.45 -9.19
CA LYS A 147 -19.02 10.55 -10.16
C LYS A 147 -19.75 11.84 -9.75
N ARG A 148 -20.87 11.71 -9.02
CA ARG A 148 -21.64 12.80 -8.43
C ARG A 148 -20.84 13.66 -7.43
N LEU A 149 -20.03 13.06 -6.54
CA LEU A 149 -19.22 13.80 -5.56
C LEU A 149 -18.13 14.63 -6.24
N ILE A 150 -17.46 14.04 -7.24
CA ILE A 150 -16.45 14.71 -8.06
C ILE A 150 -17.08 15.84 -8.87
N GLY A 151 -18.25 15.59 -9.46
CA GLY A 151 -19.03 16.60 -10.16
C GLY A 151 -19.36 17.79 -9.25
N ASN A 152 -19.82 17.51 -8.02
CA ASN A 152 -20.14 18.55 -7.05
C ASN A 152 -18.92 19.38 -6.64
N PHE A 153 -17.77 18.73 -6.35
CA PHE A 153 -16.54 19.44 -6.01
C PHE A 153 -16.01 20.29 -7.17
N ARG A 154 -16.03 19.76 -8.41
CA ARG A 154 -15.65 20.52 -9.61
C ARG A 154 -16.54 21.73 -9.82
N ASN A 155 -17.85 21.56 -9.63
CA ASN A 155 -18.82 22.65 -9.78
C ASN A 155 -18.59 23.73 -8.72
N GLU A 156 -18.26 23.34 -7.49
CA GLU A 156 -17.98 24.27 -6.41
C GLU A 156 -16.69 25.06 -6.63
N LEU A 157 -15.60 24.40 -7.07
CA LEU A 157 -14.38 25.10 -7.48
C LEU A 157 -14.61 26.03 -8.67
N SER A 158 -15.43 25.61 -9.64
CA SER A 158 -15.78 26.45 -10.78
C SER A 158 -16.58 27.68 -10.35
N ARG A 159 -17.49 27.53 -9.38
CA ARG A 159 -18.26 28.63 -8.79
C ARG A 159 -17.34 29.64 -8.11
N ILE A 160 -16.47 29.18 -7.20
CA ILE A 160 -15.50 30.02 -6.49
C ILE A 160 -14.58 30.75 -7.47
N PHE A 161 -14.09 30.05 -8.49
CA PHE A 161 -13.25 30.65 -9.53
C PHE A 161 -14.00 31.74 -10.32
N MET A 162 -15.26 31.52 -10.68
CA MET A 162 -16.09 32.52 -11.37
C MET A 162 -16.44 33.72 -10.50
N GLU A 163 -16.69 33.51 -9.20
CA GLU A 163 -16.89 34.59 -8.21
C GLU A 163 -15.63 35.45 -8.11
N MET A 164 -14.45 34.84 -7.95
CA MET A 164 -13.16 35.55 -7.93
C MET A 164 -12.90 36.34 -9.24
N LEU A 165 -13.23 35.77 -10.40
CA LEU A 165 -13.08 36.47 -11.68
C LEU A 165 -14.04 37.66 -11.85
N SER A 166 -15.25 37.55 -11.27
CA SER A 166 -16.22 38.65 -11.23
C SER A 166 -15.76 39.77 -10.31
N ASP A 167 -15.22 39.43 -9.14
CA ASP A 167 -14.71 40.39 -8.15
C ASP A 167 -13.50 41.19 -8.66
N ILE A 168 -12.68 40.57 -9.52
CA ILE A 168 -11.51 41.22 -10.16
C ILE A 168 -11.93 42.07 -11.39
N GLY A 169 -13.22 42.09 -11.76
CA GLY A 169 -13.75 42.90 -12.86
C GLY A 169 -13.37 42.40 -14.27
N THR A 170 -12.93 41.14 -14.37
CA THR A 170 -12.51 40.54 -15.64
C THR A 170 -13.71 40.14 -16.51
N PRO A 171 -13.85 40.64 -17.76
CA PRO A 171 -15.02 40.39 -18.62
C PRO A 171 -14.98 39.03 -19.35
N LEU A 172 -14.51 37.96 -18.67
CA LEU A 172 -14.47 36.62 -19.27
C LEU A 172 -15.86 35.98 -19.21
N LYS A 173 -16.58 36.02 -20.34
CA LYS A 173 -17.85 35.28 -20.50
C LYS A 173 -17.57 33.82 -20.82
N VAL A 174 -18.18 32.89 -20.06
CA VAL A 174 -18.21 31.46 -20.41
C VAL A 174 -19.01 31.31 -21.71
N VAL A 175 -18.32 31.08 -22.82
CA VAL A 175 -18.96 30.70 -24.08
C VAL A 175 -19.38 29.24 -23.95
N GLY A 176 -20.60 29.02 -23.46
CA GLY A 176 -21.17 27.70 -23.29
C GLY A 176 -21.10 26.89 -24.59
N LYS A 177 -20.55 25.68 -24.53
CA LYS A 177 -20.64 24.72 -25.63
C LYS A 177 -22.12 24.46 -25.92
N ARG A 178 -22.56 24.80 -27.15
CA ARG A 178 -23.83 24.35 -27.71
C ARG A 178 -23.94 22.84 -27.55
N GLN A 179 -25.06 22.38 -27.03
CA GLN A 179 -25.47 20.99 -27.16
C GLN A 179 -25.64 20.68 -28.65
N LEU A 180 -24.85 19.71 -29.13
CA LEU A 180 -25.15 18.87 -30.28
C LEU A 180 -24.94 17.43 -29.83
#